data_AF-A0AAE1P3S9-F1
#
_entry.id   AF-A0AAE1P3S9-F1
#
_cell.length_a   1.000
_cell.length_b   1.000
_cell.length_c   1.000
_cell.angle_alpha   90.00
_cell.angle_beta   90.00
_cell.angle_gamma   90.00
#
_symmetry.space_group_name_H-M   'P 1'
#
loop_
_entity.id
_entity.type
_entity.pdbx_description
1 polymer ?
#
loop_
_entity_poly.entity_id
_entity_poly.type
_entity_poly.pdbx_seq_one_letter_code
_entity_poly.pdbx_strand_id
1 'polypeptide(L)' 'MSVFETNIRGGSSILSEFGTLHLEFVYLSDISGDPVFREKVNRIRDVIRKAERPDGLYPNYINPETGKWG' A
#
# COMPACT_ATOMS: atom_id res chain seq x y z
N MET A 1 4.24 -4.11 -32.99
CA MET A 1 3.03 -4.74 -32.43
C MET A 1 3.31 -6.22 -32.24
N SER A 2 3.62 -6.66 -31.02
CA SER A 2 3.13 -7.93 -30.46
C SER A 2 3.49 -7.96 -28.98
N VAL A 3 2.56 -7.42 -28.20
CA VAL A 3 2.07 -7.94 -26.91
C VAL A 3 3.14 -8.33 -25.89
N PHE A 4 3.35 -7.44 -24.92
CA PHE A 4 3.91 -7.76 -23.60
C PHE A 4 3.15 -8.95 -23.00
N GLU A 5 3.78 -10.12 -23.01
CA GLU A 5 3.38 -11.26 -22.16
C GLU A 5 3.54 -10.86 -20.69
N THR A 6 2.43 -10.38 -20.13
CA THR A 6 1.86 -10.86 -18.87
C THR A 6 2.83 -11.59 -17.94
N ASN A 7 3.56 -10.82 -17.14
CA ASN A 7 4.07 -11.28 -15.85
C ASN A 7 3.82 -10.21 -14.79
N ILE A 8 2.55 -9.84 -14.61
CA ILE A 8 2.10 -9.19 -13.38
C ILE A 8 2.03 -10.32 -12.33
N ARG A 9 3.21 -10.73 -11.84
CA ARG A 9 3.32 -11.54 -10.63
C ARG A 9 2.77 -10.68 -9.49
N GLY A 10 1.64 -11.12 -8.92
CA GLY A 10 0.98 -10.48 -7.80
C GLY A 10 1.88 -10.36 -6.58
N GLY A 11 2.57 -9.22 -6.45
CA GLY A 11 3.50 -8.99 -5.36
C GLY A 11 4.19 -7.63 -5.37
N SER A 12 3.65 -6.66 -6.12
CA SER A 12 4.13 -5.28 -6.11
C SER A 12 2.89 -4.40 -6.07
N SER A 13 2.42 -4.12 -4.86
CA SER A 13 1.29 -3.22 -4.71
C SER A 13 1.74 -1.82 -5.14
N ILE A 14 1.00 -1.21 -6.06
CA ILE A 14 1.27 0.16 -6.49
C ILE A 14 1.04 1.05 -5.28
N LEU A 15 2.01 1.89 -4.92
CA LEU A 15 1.91 2.80 -3.78
C LEU A 15 0.59 3.58 -3.74
N SER A 16 0.13 3.99 -4.93
CA SER A 16 -1.13 4.71 -5.13
C SER A 16 -2.38 3.89 -4.78
N GLU A 17 -2.38 2.57 -4.91
CA GLU A 17 -3.55 1.73 -4.66
C GLU A 17 -3.90 1.66 -3.17
N PHE A 18 -2.93 1.41 -2.29
CA PHE A 18 -3.18 1.40 -0.84
C PHE A 18 -2.98 2.76 -0.17
N GLY A 19 -2.21 3.68 -0.80
CA GLY A 19 -2.03 5.04 -0.32
C GLY A 19 -3.30 5.90 -0.40
N THR A 20 -4.21 5.57 -1.33
CA THR A 20 -5.45 6.33 -1.55
C THR A 20 -6.60 5.88 -0.64
N LEU A 21 -6.60 4.63 -0.16
CA LEU A 21 -7.71 4.04 0.63
C LEU A 21 -7.85 4.57 2.06
N HIS A 22 -6.98 5.48 2.49
CA HIS A 22 -6.90 5.87 3.90
C HIS A 22 -8.17 6.61 4.35
N LEU A 23 -8.70 7.51 3.52
CA LEU A 23 -9.87 8.31 3.89
C LEU A 23 -11.13 7.44 3.95
N GLU A 24 -11.30 6.53 3.01
CA GLU A 24 -12.45 5.64 2.89
C GLU A 24 -12.50 4.65 4.06
N PHE A 25 -11.37 4.07 4.47
CA PHE A 25 -11.34 3.13 5.59
C PHE A 25 -11.47 3.83 6.94
N VAL A 26 -10.92 5.04 7.09
CA VAL A 26 -11.14 5.85 8.30
C VAL A 26 -12.61 6.21 8.44
N TYR A 27 -13.23 6.67 7.36
CA TYR A 27 -14.65 6.99 7.32
C TYR A 27 -15.52 5.75 7.58
N LEU A 28 -15.16 4.60 7.00
CA LEU A 28 -15.86 3.33 7.24
C LEU A 28 -15.81 2.94 8.73
N SER A 29 -14.68 3.13 9.41
CA SER A 29 -14.60 2.94 10.86
C SER A 29 -15.48 3.92 11.64
N ASP A 30 -15.57 5.18 11.22
CA ASP A 30 -16.42 6.18 11.89
C ASP A 30 -17.91 5.85 11.77
N ILE A 31 -18.38 5.45 10.58
CA ILE A 31 -19.81 5.16 10.36
C ILE A 31 -20.24 3.79 10.87
N SER A 32 -19.33 2.81 10.92
CA SER A 32 -19.64 1.45 11.41
C SER A 32 -19.44 1.30 12.91
N GLY A 33 -18.62 2.15 13.53
CA GLY A 33 -18.14 1.97 14.90
C GLY A 33 -17.09 0.87 15.05
N ASP A 34 -16.69 0.20 13.96
CA ASP A 34 -15.69 -0.86 13.98
C ASP A 34 -14.28 -0.29 13.69
N PRO A 35 -13.35 -0.34 14.66
CA PRO A 35 -11.99 0.19 14.47
C PRO A 35 -11.14 -0.62 13.50
N VAL A 36 -11.55 -1.83 13.10
CA VAL A 36 -10.73 -2.76 12.29
C VAL A 36 -10.27 -2.14 10.97
N PHE A 37 -11.08 -1.29 10.34
CA PHE A 37 -10.75 -0.65 9.07
C PHE A 37 -9.63 0.38 9.26
N ARG A 38 -9.76 1.26 10.26
CA ARG A 38 -8.73 2.22 10.66
C ARG A 38 -7.43 1.53 11.06
N GLU A 39 -7.48 0.46 11.84
CA GLU A 39 -6.29 -0.29 12.26
C GLU A 39 -5.53 -0.87 11.07
N LYS A 40 -6.24 -1.43 10.08
CA LYS A 40 -5.64 -1.97 8.87
C LYS A 40 -4.89 -0.92 8.06
N VAL A 41 -5.49 0.26 7.83
CA VAL A 41 -4.80 1.32 7.07
C VAL A 41 -3.66 1.98 7.86
N ASN A 42 -3.76 2.04 9.18
CA ASN A 42 -2.66 2.51 10.02
C ASN A 42 -1.46 1.56 9.96
N ARG A 43 -1.70 0.25 10.00
CA ARG A 43 -0.63 -0.75 9.83
C ARG A 43 0.11 -0.58 8.51
N ILE A 44 -0.62 -0.33 7.41
CA ILE A 44 -0.03 -0.05 6.10
C ILE A 44 0.88 1.18 6.16
N ARG A 45 0.40 2.29 6.76
CA ARG A 45 1.21 3.51 6.95
C ARG A 45 2.47 3.27 7.77
N ASP A 46 2.38 2.43 8.80
CA ASP A 46 3.54 2.12 9.64
C ASP A 46 4.60 1.31 8.89
N VAL A 47 4.19 0.36 8.04
CA VAL A 47 5.11 -0.37 7.16
C VAL A 47 5.82 0.59 6.21
N ILE A 48 5.07 1.44 5.52
CA ILE A 48 5.62 2.43 4.56
C ILE A 48 6.54 3.43 5.28
N ARG A 49 6.18 3.86 6.48
CA ARG A 49 6.97 4.82 7.26
C ARG A 49 8.32 4.23 7.67
N LYS A 50 8.34 2.94 8.02
CA LYS A 50 9.54 2.19 8.45
C LYS A 50 10.40 1.71 7.29
N ALA A 51 9.87 1.63 6.07
CA ALA A 51 10.63 1.24 4.89
C ALA A 51 11.72 2.28 4.58
N GLU A 52 12.93 1.80 4.28
CA GLU A 52 14.09 2.63 3.95
C GLU A 52 13.85 3.43 2.68
N ARG A 53 14.06 4.75 2.69
CA ARG A 53 13.74 5.61 1.53
C ARG A 53 15.01 5.97 0.77
N PRO A 54 15.29 5.35 -0.39
CA PRO A 54 16.40 5.79 -1.22
C PRO A 54 16.17 7.25 -1.61
N ASP A 55 17.17 8.10 -1.37
CA ASP A 55 17.13 9.55 -1.59
C ASP A 55 15.98 10.29 -0.88
N GLY A 56 15.39 9.69 0.16
CA GLY A 56 14.23 10.25 0.86
C GLY A 56 12.91 10.17 0.08
N LEU A 57 12.91 9.53 -1.10
CA LEU A 57 11.75 9.38 -1.97
C LEU A 57 10.94 8.12 -1.63
N TYR A 58 9.70 8.07 -2.12
CA TYR A 58 8.86 6.86 -2.06
C TYR A 58 8.86 6.17 -3.43
N PRO A 59 9.51 5.01 -3.56
CA PRO A 59 9.42 4.19 -4.76
C PRO A 59 7.98 3.76 -5.07
N ASN A 60 7.68 3.59 -6.36
CA ASN A 60 6.32 3.33 -6.83
C ASN A 60 5.80 1.93 -6.47
N TYR A 61 6.69 0.98 -6.19
CA TYR A 61 6.35 -0.40 -5.89
C TYR A 61 6.93 -0.82 -4.55
N ILE A 62 6.07 -1.41 -3.72
CA ILE A 62 6.46 -2.07 -2.49
C ILE A 62 6.06 -3.54 -2.57
N ASN A 63 6.96 -4.43 -2.16
CA ASN A 63 6.63 -5.83 -2.01
C ASN A 63 5.75 -6.02 -0.75
N PRO A 64 4.51 -6.54 -0.88
CA PRO A 64 3.56 -6.61 0.23
C PRO A 64 3.91 -7.70 1.26
N GLU A 65 4.72 -8.68 0.89
CA GLU A 65 5.17 -9.75 1.79
C GLU A 65 6.33 -9.30 2.68
N THR A 66 7.25 -8.50 2.12
CA THR A 66 8.51 -8.12 2.78
C THR A 66 8.53 -6.67 3.27
N GLY A 67 7.65 -5.81 2.75
CA GLY A 67 7.64 -4.37 3.03
C GLY A 67 8.84 -3.61 2.46
N LYS A 68 9.58 -4.21 1.52
CA LYS A 68 10.73 -3.61 0.85
C LYS A 68 10.35 -3.00 -0.49
N TRP A 69 11.04 -1.94 -0.88
CA TRP A 69 10.90 -1.34 -2.21
C TRP A 69 11.49 -2.22 -3.29
N GLY A 70 10.92 -2.16 -4.49
CA GLY A 70 11.35 -2.92 -5.68
C GLY A 70 11.00 -2.22 -6.98
#